data_AF-A0A6J6EDS3-F1
#
_entry.id   AF-A0A6J6EDS3-F1
#
_cell.length_a   1.000
_cell.length_b   1.000
_cell.length_c   1.000
_cell.angle_alpha   90.00
_cell.angle_beta   90.00
_cell.angle_gamma   90.00
#
_symmetry.space_group_name_H-M   'P 1'
#
loop_
_entity.id
_entity.type
_entity.pdbx_description
1 polymer ?
#
loop_
_entity_poly.entity_id
_entity_poly.type
_entity_poly.pdbx_seq_one_letter_code
_entity_poly.pdbx_strand_id
1 'polypeptide(L)'
;MSPETLAGIFAGQITKWNDPKIVADNNREITEVIYRKGKDGNVLKDKDGKNVVLRNVKKNIRYTLPNRDIKVFYRSDGSGTTNNFTRYLNAVAPSIFTKPANNAFTTAFPGDLNAAGNRGRIVGASQSQGVALNAGQTKYSITYAEVSFAATNGLKVAALGNASGNFILPTSTSTSAFIGGSRIDNATGAVTFDYQTKEPGAYPLSIVSYMLFDTDPRDKARGKAVKEWAQYLLTEDCVNGDAKETGFIFLTGKVRTTVEEFINRIKL
;
A
#
# COMPACT_ATOMS: atom_id res chain seq x y z
N MET A 1 0.98 5.96 12.08
CA MET A 1 1.32 4.74 12.84
C MET A 1 2.68 4.26 12.40
N SER A 2 3.58 4.05 13.35
CA SER A 2 4.93 3.54 13.12
C SER A 2 4.89 2.06 12.71
N PRO A 3 5.89 1.60 11.96
CA PRO A 3 6.05 0.19 11.61
C PRO A 3 5.88 -0.78 12.77
N GLU A 4 6.54 -0.52 13.90
CA GLU A 4 6.58 -1.40 15.07
C GLU A 4 5.23 -1.43 15.79
N THR A 5 4.53 -0.29 15.85
CA THR A 5 3.19 -0.21 16.43
C THR A 5 2.19 -0.98 15.57
N LEU A 6 2.24 -0.79 14.24
CA LEU A 6 1.38 -1.53 13.32
C LEU A 6 1.64 -3.04 13.39
N ALA A 7 2.91 -3.44 13.35
CA ALA A 7 3.32 -4.84 13.51
C ALA A 7 2.85 -5.40 14.86
N GLY A 8 3.03 -4.68 15.95
CA GLY A 8 2.57 -5.11 17.27
C GLY A 8 1.06 -5.37 17.34
N ILE A 9 0.26 -4.53 16.68
CA ILE A 9 -1.20 -4.73 16.59
C ILE A 9 -1.53 -6.02 15.81
N PHE A 10 -0.96 -6.17 14.61
CA PHE A 10 -1.25 -7.32 13.74
C PHE A 10 -0.60 -8.63 14.22
N ALA A 11 0.39 -8.58 15.10
CA ALA A 11 0.96 -9.74 15.79
C ALA A 11 0.20 -10.11 17.08
N GLY A 12 -0.81 -9.34 17.47
CA GLY A 12 -1.57 -9.55 18.72
C GLY A 12 -0.86 -9.09 20.00
N GLN A 13 0.29 -8.42 19.89
CA GLN A 13 1.09 -7.93 21.03
C GLN A 13 0.50 -6.63 21.60
N ILE A 14 0.01 -5.74 20.73
CA ILE A 14 -0.67 -4.50 21.13
C ILE A 14 -2.17 -4.73 21.03
N THR A 15 -2.86 -4.53 22.15
CA THR A 15 -4.21 -5.07 22.31
C THR A 15 -5.30 -4.05 22.57
N LYS A 16 -4.93 -2.82 22.93
CA LYS A 16 -5.84 -1.74 23.28
C LYS A 16 -5.45 -0.46 22.54
N TRP A 17 -6.44 0.34 22.16
CA TRP A 17 -6.19 1.59 21.42
C TRP A 17 -5.43 2.65 22.25
N ASN A 18 -5.51 2.61 23.57
CA ASN A 18 -4.75 3.51 24.45
C ASN A 18 -3.36 2.96 24.83
N ASP A 19 -2.86 1.92 24.14
CA ASP A 19 -1.50 1.43 24.34
C ASP A 19 -0.49 2.58 24.19
N PRO A 20 0.52 2.69 25.08
CA PRO A 20 1.49 3.78 25.05
C PRO A 20 2.17 3.99 23.69
N LYS A 21 2.40 2.92 22.91
CA LYS A 21 3.00 3.02 21.57
C LYS A 21 2.05 3.70 20.59
N ILE A 22 0.76 3.35 20.62
CA ILE A 22 -0.26 4.01 19.79
C ILE A 22 -0.46 5.47 20.24
N VAL A 23 -0.46 5.73 21.55
CA VAL A 23 -0.57 7.08 22.12
C VAL A 23 0.61 7.96 21.66
N ALA A 24 1.84 7.48 21.80
CA ALA A 24 3.04 8.18 21.33
C ALA A 24 2.95 8.43 19.81
N ASP A 25 2.40 7.47 19.08
CA ASP A 25 2.26 7.59 17.64
C ASP A 25 1.28 8.68 17.18
N ASN A 26 0.34 9.05 18.04
CA ASN A 26 -0.77 9.95 17.72
C ASN A 26 -0.73 11.24 18.54
N ASN A 27 0.35 11.46 19.31
CA ASN A 27 0.55 12.64 20.14
C ASN A 27 1.96 13.21 19.93
N ARG A 28 2.22 13.72 18.73
CA ARG A 28 3.54 14.20 18.29
C ARG A 28 3.46 15.30 17.24
N GLU A 29 4.59 15.94 16.98
CA GLU A 29 4.79 16.72 15.76
C GLU A 29 5.08 15.75 14.60
N ILE A 30 4.43 15.96 13.46
CA ILE A 30 4.69 15.25 12.20
C ILE A 30 5.12 16.25 11.13
N THR A 31 5.92 15.77 10.16
CA THR A 31 6.28 16.53 8.96
C THR A 31 5.55 15.95 7.75
N GLU A 32 4.81 16.80 7.05
CA GLU A 32 4.22 16.49 5.75
C GLU A 32 5.09 17.12 4.65
N VAL A 33 5.52 16.29 3.70
CA VAL A 33 6.36 16.70 2.57
C VAL A 33 5.48 17.02 1.37
N ILE A 34 5.54 18.26 0.89
CA ILE A 34 4.82 18.70 -0.31
C ILE A 34 5.81 18.79 -1.46
N TYR A 35 5.57 18.04 -2.53
CA TYR A 35 6.40 18.07 -3.74
C TYR A 35 5.97 19.16 -4.71
N ARG A 36 6.94 19.66 -5.50
CA ARG A 36 6.67 20.59 -6.60
C ARG A 36 6.09 19.80 -7.77
N LYS A 37 5.00 20.31 -8.35
CA LYS A 37 4.34 19.72 -9.52
C LYS A 37 4.65 20.52 -10.80
N GLY A 38 4.78 19.82 -11.92
CA GLY A 38 4.90 20.40 -13.25
C GLY A 38 3.54 20.87 -13.79
N LYS A 39 3.56 21.46 -14.99
CA LYS A 39 2.32 21.87 -15.70
C LYS A 39 1.41 20.68 -16.03
N ASP A 40 2.00 19.50 -16.14
CA ASP A 40 1.37 18.19 -16.34
C ASP A 40 0.87 17.56 -15.03
N GLY A 41 0.93 18.26 -13.90
CA GLY A 41 0.49 17.75 -12.60
C GLY A 41 1.40 16.69 -11.96
N ASN A 42 2.44 16.25 -12.67
CA ASN A 42 3.41 15.26 -12.19
C ASN A 42 4.42 15.88 -11.23
N VAL A 43 4.97 15.06 -10.32
CA VAL A 43 6.05 15.48 -9.42
C VAL A 43 7.29 15.80 -10.26
N LEU A 44 7.81 17.01 -10.12
CA LEU A 44 9.05 17.40 -10.77
C LEU A 44 10.22 16.64 -10.17
N LYS A 45 11.16 16.26 -11.04
CA LYS A 45 12.42 15.65 -10.67
C LYS A 45 13.57 16.62 -10.90
N ASP A 46 14.57 16.58 -10.03
CA ASP A 46 15.82 17.31 -10.23
C ASP A 46 16.71 16.61 -11.29
N LYS A 47 17.87 17.20 -11.56
CA LYS A 47 18.85 16.66 -12.51
C LYS A 47 19.35 15.25 -12.16
N ASP A 48 19.23 14.86 -10.89
CA ASP A 48 19.66 13.57 -10.37
C ASP A 48 18.47 12.57 -10.27
N GLY A 49 17.30 12.95 -10.81
CA GLY A 49 16.10 12.12 -10.86
C GLY A 49 15.32 12.02 -9.56
N LYS A 50 15.67 12.83 -8.55
CA LYS A 50 15.01 12.85 -7.23
C LYS A 50 13.81 13.80 -7.24
N ASN A 51 12.78 13.50 -6.46
CA ASN A 51 11.60 14.33 -6.37
C ASN A 51 11.92 15.69 -5.73
N VAL A 52 11.48 16.77 -6.37
CA VAL A 52 11.74 18.14 -5.90
C VAL A 52 10.76 18.49 -4.79
N VAL A 53 11.25 18.61 -3.56
CA VAL A 53 10.45 19.09 -2.41
C VAL A 53 10.13 20.58 -2.61
N LEU A 54 8.85 20.92 -2.59
CA LEU A 54 8.39 22.32 -2.62
C LEU A 54 8.51 22.95 -1.24
N ARG A 55 7.99 22.27 -0.22
CA ARG A 55 8.03 22.70 1.19
C ARG A 55 7.71 21.54 2.13
N ASN A 56 8.13 21.70 3.38
CA ASN A 56 7.73 20.85 4.49
C ASN A 56 6.72 21.59 5.37
N VAL A 57 5.68 20.90 5.81
CA VAL A 57 4.66 21.45 6.72
C VAL A 57 4.69 20.65 8.01
N LYS A 58 4.95 21.33 9.13
CA LYS A 58 4.89 20.74 10.47
C LYS A 58 3.47 20.79 11.01
N LYS A 59 2.99 19.68 11.58
CA LYS A 59 1.67 19.59 12.21
C LYS A 59 1.79 18.92 13.56
N ASN A 60 1.19 19.52 14.59
CA ASN A 60 1.01 18.85 15.86
C ASN A 60 -0.28 18.04 15.82
N ILE A 61 -0.16 16.72 15.98
CA ILE A 61 -1.31 15.83 16.12
C ILE A 61 -1.49 15.48 17.60
N ARG A 62 -2.72 15.60 18.09
CA ARG A 62 -3.10 15.20 19.44
C ARG A 62 -4.41 14.43 19.38
N TYR A 63 -4.40 13.19 19.87
CA TYR A 63 -5.57 12.34 19.93
C TYR A 63 -5.72 11.72 21.32
N THR A 64 -6.93 11.82 21.87
CA THR A 64 -7.35 11.02 23.02
C THR A 64 -7.82 9.66 22.52
N LEU A 65 -7.05 8.62 22.81
CA LEU A 65 -7.33 7.27 22.34
C LEU A 65 -8.15 6.49 23.39
N PRO A 66 -9.16 5.71 22.97
CA PRO A 66 -10.04 5.02 23.89
C PRO A 66 -9.36 3.80 24.54
N ASN A 67 -9.67 3.51 25.81
CA ASN A 67 -9.33 2.23 26.43
C ASN A 67 -10.29 1.14 25.95
N ARG A 68 -10.10 0.70 24.70
CA ARG A 68 -10.93 -0.30 24.02
C ARG A 68 -10.03 -1.31 23.35
N ASP A 69 -10.47 -2.56 23.39
CA ASP A 69 -9.74 -3.66 22.77
C ASP A 69 -9.74 -3.51 21.25
N ILE A 70 -8.62 -3.89 20.64
CA ILE A 70 -8.44 -3.84 19.19
C ILE A 70 -8.94 -5.16 18.59
N LYS A 71 -9.83 -5.03 17.61
CA LYS A 71 -10.25 -6.11 16.71
C LYS A 71 -9.47 -6.03 15.40
N VAL A 72 -8.72 -7.07 15.07
CA VAL A 72 -7.98 -7.17 13.80
C VAL A 72 -8.78 -8.05 12.84
N PHE A 73 -8.99 -7.57 11.61
CA PHE A 73 -9.46 -8.39 10.50
C PHE A 73 -8.32 -8.65 9.52
N TYR A 74 -8.12 -9.93 9.19
CA TYR A 74 -7.11 -10.36 8.22
C TYR A 74 -7.77 -11.17 7.09
N ARG A 75 -7.09 -11.27 5.94
CA ARG A 75 -7.57 -12.07 4.81
C ARG A 75 -7.46 -13.58 5.11
N SER A 76 -8.59 -14.28 5.13
CA SER A 76 -8.63 -15.73 5.37
C SER A 76 -8.25 -16.54 4.13
N ASP A 77 -8.39 -15.96 2.95
CA ASP A 77 -8.07 -16.55 1.65
C ASP A 77 -6.65 -16.18 1.18
N GLY A 78 -6.13 -16.92 0.20
CA GLY A 78 -4.85 -16.60 -0.43
C GLY A 78 -4.91 -15.25 -1.14
N SER A 79 -4.06 -14.32 -0.73
CA SER A 79 -4.16 -12.91 -1.15
C SER A 79 -2.81 -12.27 -1.47
N GLY A 80 -2.72 -11.60 -2.61
CA GLY A 80 -1.59 -10.73 -2.96
C GLY A 80 -1.47 -9.53 -2.01
N THR A 81 -2.60 -8.97 -1.55
CA THR A 81 -2.64 -7.90 -0.54
C THR A 81 -2.00 -8.36 0.77
N THR A 82 -2.26 -9.61 1.19
CA THR A 82 -1.60 -10.23 2.36
C THR A 82 -0.12 -10.44 2.13
N ASN A 83 0.27 -10.91 0.94
CA ASN A 83 1.67 -11.08 0.61
C ASN A 83 2.44 -9.76 0.70
N ASN A 84 1.88 -8.71 0.12
CA ASN A 84 2.46 -7.36 0.15
C ASN A 84 2.56 -6.82 1.58
N PHE A 85 1.48 -6.96 2.36
CA PHE A 85 1.44 -6.52 3.74
C PHE A 85 2.45 -7.26 4.62
N THR A 86 2.56 -8.58 4.48
CA THR A 86 3.50 -9.38 5.28
C THR A 86 4.95 -9.15 4.85
N ARG A 87 5.22 -8.93 3.55
CA ARG A 87 6.55 -8.49 3.07
C ARG A 87 6.95 -7.13 3.64
N TYR A 88 6.03 -6.16 3.64
CA TYR A 88 6.24 -4.88 4.29
C TYR A 88 6.62 -5.08 5.76
N LEU A 89 5.80 -5.81 6.53
CA LEU A 89 6.05 -6.06 7.96
C LEU A 89 7.37 -6.79 8.23
N ASN A 90 7.76 -7.77 7.40
CA ASN A 90 9.08 -8.40 7.52
C ASN A 90 10.21 -7.39 7.31
N ALA A 91 10.07 -6.47 6.35
CA ALA A 91 11.11 -5.51 6.04
C ALA A 91 11.23 -4.40 7.10
N VAL A 92 10.10 -3.93 7.65
CA VAL A 92 10.09 -2.76 8.55
C VAL A 92 10.01 -3.12 10.04
N ALA A 93 9.59 -4.34 10.38
CA ALA A 93 9.52 -4.82 11.76
C ALA A 93 9.97 -6.30 11.87
N PRO A 94 11.19 -6.64 11.40
CA PRO A 94 11.66 -8.04 11.32
C PRO A 94 11.74 -8.74 12.68
N SER A 95 11.89 -8.00 13.77
CA SER A 95 11.90 -8.56 15.13
C SER A 95 10.51 -8.96 15.64
N ILE A 96 9.43 -8.47 15.01
CA ILE A 96 8.04 -8.78 15.37
C ILE A 96 7.46 -9.77 14.37
N PHE A 97 7.55 -9.48 13.07
CA PHE A 97 7.12 -10.38 12.00
C PHE A 97 8.32 -11.20 11.51
N THR A 98 8.55 -12.31 12.18
CA THR A 98 9.74 -13.17 11.99
C THR A 98 9.53 -14.28 10.95
N LYS A 99 8.27 -14.67 10.69
CA LYS A 99 7.96 -15.70 9.69
C LYS A 99 8.04 -15.13 8.27
N PRO A 100 8.42 -15.93 7.27
CA PRO A 100 8.41 -15.49 5.88
C PRO A 100 7.03 -14.98 5.43
N ALA A 101 7.03 -13.91 4.65
CA ALA A 101 5.83 -13.40 3.99
C ALA A 101 5.12 -14.47 3.17
N ASN A 102 3.80 -14.44 3.16
CA ASN A 102 2.97 -15.46 2.52
C ASN A 102 1.64 -14.87 2.04
N ASN A 103 1.01 -15.53 1.06
CA ASN A 103 -0.34 -15.19 0.61
C ASN A 103 -1.40 -15.52 1.67
N ALA A 104 -1.13 -16.52 2.52
CA ALA A 104 -1.94 -16.86 3.68
C ALA A 104 -1.40 -16.15 4.93
N PHE A 105 -2.21 -15.28 5.53
CA PHE A 105 -1.80 -14.51 6.71
C PHE A 105 -1.46 -15.42 7.89
N THR A 106 -2.21 -16.52 8.04
CA THR A 106 -2.00 -17.50 9.12
C THR A 106 -0.61 -18.14 9.09
N THR A 107 -0.04 -18.33 7.89
CA THR A 107 1.33 -18.84 7.72
C THR A 107 2.39 -17.80 8.09
N ALA A 108 2.14 -16.52 7.78
CA ALA A 108 3.06 -15.42 8.09
C ALA A 108 2.89 -14.85 9.51
N PHE A 109 1.84 -15.24 10.25
CA PHE A 109 1.57 -14.75 11.59
C PHE A 109 2.67 -15.19 12.57
N PRO A 110 3.34 -14.28 13.30
CA PRO A 110 4.56 -14.60 14.04
C PRO A 110 4.33 -15.42 15.32
N GLY A 111 3.10 -15.51 15.82
CA GLY A 111 2.75 -16.28 17.03
C GLY A 111 1.81 -17.45 16.76
N ASP A 112 1.07 -17.84 17.79
CA ASP A 112 -0.09 -18.73 17.68
C ASP A 112 -1.37 -17.89 17.52
N LEU A 113 -1.96 -17.96 16.33
CA LEU A 113 -3.18 -17.24 16.01
C LEU A 113 -4.37 -17.70 16.86
N ASN A 114 -4.35 -18.95 17.33
CA ASN A 114 -5.41 -19.57 18.14
C ASN A 114 -5.18 -19.41 19.65
N ALA A 115 -4.10 -18.74 20.06
CA ALA A 115 -3.84 -18.45 21.46
C ALA A 115 -5.05 -17.75 22.11
N ALA A 116 -5.29 -18.03 23.40
CA ALA A 116 -6.49 -17.58 24.09
C ALA A 116 -6.73 -16.06 23.98
N GLY A 117 -5.68 -15.24 24.01
CA GLY A 117 -5.75 -13.78 23.87
C GLY A 117 -6.06 -13.26 22.46
N ASN A 118 -5.89 -14.10 21.43
CA ASN A 118 -6.17 -13.77 20.03
C ASN A 118 -7.58 -14.20 19.60
N ARG A 119 -8.15 -15.23 20.25
CA ARG A 119 -9.49 -15.75 19.93
C ARG A 119 -10.53 -14.65 20.00
N GLY A 120 -11.27 -14.47 18.91
CA GLY A 120 -12.28 -13.43 18.79
C GLY A 120 -11.72 -12.01 18.68
N ARG A 121 -10.41 -11.79 18.74
CA ARG A 121 -9.78 -10.48 18.50
C ARG A 121 -9.13 -10.38 17.15
N ILE A 122 -8.49 -11.46 16.68
CA ILE A 122 -7.90 -11.54 15.34
C ILE A 122 -8.77 -12.51 14.54
N VAL A 123 -9.49 -12.00 13.54
CA VAL A 123 -10.54 -12.74 12.84
C VAL A 123 -10.34 -12.67 11.34
N GLY A 124 -10.43 -13.83 10.68
CA GLY A 124 -10.32 -13.95 9.24
C GLY A 124 -11.61 -13.54 8.53
N ALA A 125 -11.49 -12.85 7.40
CA ALA A 125 -12.58 -12.67 6.45
C ALA A 125 -12.03 -12.81 5.02
N SER A 126 -12.87 -13.31 4.11
CA SER A 126 -12.46 -13.55 2.72
C SER A 126 -12.55 -12.27 1.91
N GLN A 127 -11.61 -12.08 0.98
CA GLN A 127 -11.54 -10.94 0.05
C GLN A 127 -11.33 -9.58 0.73
N SER A 128 -10.85 -8.59 -0.04
CA SER A 128 -10.70 -7.21 0.45
C SER A 128 -12.03 -6.60 0.90
N GLN A 129 -13.11 -6.94 0.18
CA GLN A 129 -14.47 -6.53 0.56
C GLN A 129 -14.86 -7.06 1.94
N GLY A 130 -14.61 -8.34 2.26
CA GLY A 130 -15.01 -8.93 3.52
C GLY A 130 -14.27 -8.34 4.72
N VAL A 131 -12.95 -8.16 4.61
CA VAL A 131 -12.17 -7.55 5.69
C VAL A 131 -12.52 -6.08 5.90
N ALA A 132 -12.76 -5.31 4.83
CA ALA A 132 -13.12 -3.90 4.90
C ALA A 132 -14.55 -3.70 5.43
N LEU A 133 -15.52 -4.50 4.97
CA LEU A 133 -16.90 -4.47 5.47
C LEU A 133 -16.95 -4.77 6.97
N ASN A 134 -16.29 -5.85 7.39
CA ASN A 134 -16.27 -6.25 8.79
C ASN A 134 -15.60 -5.19 9.67
N ALA A 135 -14.53 -4.58 9.18
CA ALA A 135 -13.90 -3.46 9.88
C ALA A 135 -14.84 -2.25 9.96
N GLY A 136 -15.51 -1.89 8.87
CA GLY A 136 -16.46 -0.76 8.84
C GLY A 136 -17.65 -0.95 9.79
N GLN A 137 -18.10 -2.19 9.99
CA GLN A 137 -19.21 -2.53 10.88
C GLN A 137 -18.78 -2.78 12.34
N THR A 138 -17.48 -2.89 12.61
CA THR A 138 -16.96 -3.21 13.94
C THR A 138 -16.18 -2.05 14.51
N LYS A 139 -16.72 -1.42 15.57
CA LYS A 139 -16.00 -0.36 16.31
C LYS A 139 -14.66 -0.88 16.82
N TYR A 140 -13.67 0.01 16.87
CA TYR A 140 -12.34 -0.27 17.41
C TYR A 140 -11.58 -1.35 16.63
N SER A 141 -11.87 -1.50 15.34
CA SER A 141 -11.23 -2.47 14.48
C SER A 141 -10.15 -1.87 13.57
N ILE A 142 -9.34 -2.74 12.99
CA ILE A 142 -8.31 -2.41 12.01
C ILE A 142 -8.17 -3.55 11.00
N THR A 143 -7.82 -3.22 9.77
CA THR A 143 -7.53 -4.18 8.71
C THR A 143 -6.52 -3.61 7.70
N TYR A 144 -6.15 -4.41 6.70
CA TYR A 144 -5.39 -3.99 5.51
C TYR A 144 -6.23 -4.33 4.27
N ALA A 145 -6.43 -3.33 3.40
CA ALA A 145 -7.15 -3.45 2.14
C ALA A 145 -6.74 -2.31 1.21
N GLU A 146 -7.13 -2.39 -0.07
CA GLU A 146 -6.98 -1.30 -1.02
C GLU A 146 -7.81 -0.08 -0.58
N VAL A 147 -7.31 1.13 -0.90
CA VAL A 147 -7.88 2.40 -0.40
C VAL A 147 -9.35 2.60 -0.82
N SER A 148 -9.75 2.11 -2.00
CA SER A 148 -11.14 2.18 -2.46
C SER A 148 -12.10 1.41 -1.56
N PHE A 149 -11.70 0.27 -1.02
CA PHE A 149 -12.54 -0.46 -0.04
C PHE A 149 -12.68 0.30 1.27
N ALA A 150 -11.70 1.12 1.66
CA ALA A 150 -11.83 1.97 2.83
C ALA A 150 -12.90 3.05 2.61
N ALA A 151 -12.89 3.71 1.45
CA ALA A 151 -13.88 4.72 1.08
C ALA A 151 -15.31 4.14 1.05
N THR A 152 -15.50 3.01 0.35
CA THR A 152 -16.80 2.33 0.24
C THR A 152 -17.38 1.90 1.59
N ASN A 153 -16.53 1.57 2.57
CA ASN A 153 -16.96 1.09 3.88
C ASN A 153 -16.85 2.15 5.00
N GLY A 154 -16.65 3.43 4.65
CA GLY A 154 -16.59 4.53 5.62
C GLY A 154 -15.40 4.46 6.58
N LEU A 155 -14.33 3.76 6.20
CA LEU A 155 -13.14 3.58 7.01
C LEU A 155 -12.17 4.75 6.82
N LYS A 156 -11.50 5.13 7.91
CA LYS A 156 -10.34 6.03 7.85
C LYS A 156 -9.10 5.24 7.44
N VAL A 157 -8.21 5.91 6.70
CA VAL A 157 -6.92 5.34 6.29
C VAL A 157 -5.81 5.88 7.18
N ALA A 158 -4.92 4.99 7.65
CA ALA A 158 -3.82 5.37 8.52
C ALA A 158 -2.67 5.98 7.72
N ALA A 159 -2.10 7.09 8.23
CA ALA A 159 -0.80 7.53 7.77
C ALA A 159 0.28 6.58 8.31
N LEU A 160 1.19 6.10 7.48
CA LEU A 160 2.24 5.16 7.87
C LEU A 160 3.60 5.84 7.95
N GLY A 161 4.38 5.45 8.96
CA GLY A 161 5.77 5.87 9.12
C GLY A 161 6.67 5.24 8.06
N ASN A 162 7.49 6.03 7.39
CA ASN A 162 8.54 5.54 6.49
C ASN A 162 9.94 5.65 7.12
N ALA A 163 10.96 5.11 6.44
CA ALA A 163 12.33 5.08 6.96
C ALA A 163 13.00 6.46 7.10
N SER A 164 12.37 7.52 6.58
CA SER A 164 12.78 8.91 6.77
C SER A 164 12.11 9.58 7.97
N GLY A 165 11.31 8.83 8.75
CA GLY A 165 10.62 9.33 9.95
C GLY A 165 9.34 10.11 9.67
N ASN A 166 8.88 10.18 8.41
CA ASN A 166 7.66 10.89 8.05
C ASN A 166 6.44 9.97 8.06
N PHE A 167 5.27 10.54 8.38
CA PHE A 167 4.00 9.84 8.40
C PHE A 167 3.14 10.28 7.22
N ILE A 168 3.00 9.38 6.25
CA ILE A 168 2.46 9.71 4.94
C ILE A 168 1.11 9.00 4.75
N LEU A 169 0.14 9.66 4.12
CA LEU A 169 -1.12 9.05 3.67
C LEU A 169 -0.95 8.46 2.26
N PRO A 170 -1.70 7.41 1.87
CA PRO A 170 -1.63 6.86 0.53
C PRO A 170 -2.34 7.76 -0.47
N THR A 171 -1.59 8.66 -1.08
CA THR A 171 -2.01 9.51 -2.20
C THR A 171 -1.31 9.07 -3.48
N SER A 172 -1.83 9.48 -4.64
CA SER A 172 -1.14 9.29 -5.93
C SER A 172 0.32 9.75 -5.87
N THR A 173 0.58 10.94 -5.34
CA THR A 173 1.94 11.48 -5.21
C THR A 173 2.84 10.63 -4.33
N SER A 174 2.39 10.24 -3.14
CA SER A 174 3.22 9.46 -2.20
C SER A 174 3.44 8.01 -2.64
N THR A 175 2.47 7.42 -3.33
CA THR A 175 2.59 6.06 -3.87
C THR A 175 3.47 6.05 -5.11
N SER A 176 3.39 7.07 -5.98
CA SER A 176 4.37 7.24 -7.07
C SER A 176 5.79 7.48 -6.54
N ALA A 177 5.95 8.23 -5.45
CA ALA A 177 7.25 8.42 -4.80
C ALA A 177 7.84 7.09 -4.30
N PHE A 178 7.01 6.22 -3.72
CA PHE A 178 7.41 4.87 -3.29
C PHE A 178 7.77 3.96 -4.47
N ILE A 179 6.87 3.84 -5.45
CA ILE A 179 7.04 2.97 -6.63
C ILE A 179 8.24 3.41 -7.48
N GLY A 180 8.53 4.72 -7.54
CA GLY A 180 9.67 5.27 -8.26
C GLY A 180 11.04 4.76 -7.80
N GLY A 181 11.15 4.29 -6.55
CA GLY A 181 12.35 3.64 -6.01
C GLY A 181 12.44 2.13 -6.24
N SER A 182 11.42 1.52 -6.87
CA SER A 182 11.33 0.06 -7.01
C SER A 182 12.20 -0.48 -8.15
N ARG A 183 12.63 -1.74 -8.01
CA ARG A 183 13.29 -2.48 -9.09
C ARG A 183 12.23 -3.22 -9.91
N ILE A 184 12.33 -3.13 -11.23
CA ILE A 184 11.49 -3.91 -12.15
C ILE A 184 12.38 -4.93 -12.85
N ASP A 185 11.95 -6.18 -12.86
CA ASP A 185 12.56 -7.24 -13.65
C ASP A 185 12.15 -7.08 -15.12
N ASN A 186 13.11 -6.85 -16.02
CA ASN A 186 12.82 -6.54 -17.43
C ASN A 186 12.36 -7.76 -18.26
N ALA A 187 12.50 -8.98 -17.72
CA ALA A 187 12.04 -10.19 -18.39
C ALA A 187 10.57 -10.48 -18.07
N THR A 188 10.19 -10.31 -16.80
CA THR A 188 8.89 -10.73 -16.26
C THR A 188 7.96 -9.57 -15.91
N GLY A 189 8.49 -8.36 -15.76
CA GLY A 189 7.77 -7.19 -15.25
C GLY A 189 7.59 -7.18 -13.74
N ALA A 190 8.12 -8.18 -13.03
CA ALA A 190 7.97 -8.29 -11.58
C ALA A 190 8.61 -7.09 -10.85
N VAL A 191 7.84 -6.46 -9.98
CA VAL A 191 8.29 -5.32 -9.16
C VAL A 191 8.77 -5.80 -7.80
N THR A 192 10.00 -5.42 -7.45
CA THR A 192 10.55 -5.54 -6.09
C THR A 192 10.52 -4.17 -5.42
N PHE A 193 9.73 -4.05 -4.36
CA PHE A 193 9.61 -2.83 -3.57
C PHE A 193 10.76 -2.68 -2.56
N ASP A 194 11.21 -1.43 -2.37
CA ASP A 194 12.08 -1.04 -1.26
C ASP A 194 11.23 -0.46 -0.12
N TYR A 195 10.80 -1.33 0.80
CA TYR A 195 10.00 -0.94 1.96
C TYR A 195 10.75 -0.06 2.97
N GLN A 196 12.08 0.02 2.87
CA GLN A 196 12.93 0.86 3.72
C GLN A 196 13.44 2.11 2.97
N THR A 197 12.78 2.47 1.87
CA THR A 197 13.14 3.65 1.09
C THR A 197 13.21 4.91 1.96
N LYS A 198 14.26 5.70 1.72
CA LYS A 198 14.48 7.01 2.37
C LYS A 198 13.84 8.16 1.60
N GLU A 199 13.01 7.88 0.59
CA GLU A 199 12.24 8.91 -0.10
C GLU A 199 11.23 9.55 0.88
N PRO A 200 11.39 10.84 1.25
CA PRO A 200 10.71 11.41 2.42
C PRO A 200 9.18 11.37 2.37
N GLY A 201 8.58 11.51 1.20
CA GLY A 201 7.14 11.49 0.98
C GLY A 201 6.61 10.16 0.44
N ALA A 202 7.38 9.07 0.52
CA ALA A 202 6.93 7.76 0.10
C ALA A 202 5.93 7.15 1.11
N TYR A 203 4.81 6.62 0.61
CA TYR A 203 3.91 5.77 1.37
C TYR A 203 4.34 4.30 1.24
N PRO A 204 4.83 3.65 2.31
CA PRO A 204 5.60 2.42 2.18
C PRO A 204 4.76 1.15 2.01
N LEU A 205 3.43 1.24 2.10
CA LEU A 205 2.53 0.09 1.90
C LEU A 205 1.70 0.28 0.63
N SER A 206 2.38 0.29 -0.51
CA SER A 206 1.72 0.35 -1.83
C SER A 206 1.89 -0.97 -2.57
N ILE A 207 1.05 -1.23 -3.57
CA ILE A 207 1.10 -2.41 -4.43
C ILE A 207 0.86 -1.99 -5.88
N VAL A 208 1.38 -2.77 -6.84
CA VAL A 208 1.06 -2.63 -8.27
C VAL A 208 0.12 -3.76 -8.69
N SER A 209 -0.84 -3.46 -9.55
CA SER A 209 -1.65 -4.47 -10.22
C SER A 209 -0.98 -4.89 -11.52
N TYR A 210 -1.05 -6.19 -11.84
CA TYR A 210 -0.42 -6.75 -13.03
C TYR A 210 -1.47 -7.12 -14.08
N MET A 211 -1.19 -6.78 -15.34
CA MET A 211 -1.89 -7.31 -16.51
C MET A 211 -0.99 -8.34 -17.18
N LEU A 212 -1.43 -9.60 -17.22
CA LEU A 212 -0.73 -10.66 -17.95
C LEU A 212 -1.28 -10.76 -19.36
N PHE A 213 -0.39 -10.80 -20.37
CA PHE A 213 -0.77 -10.92 -21.77
C PHE A 213 0.27 -11.70 -22.58
N ASP A 214 -0.18 -12.32 -23.67
CA ASP A 214 0.69 -12.99 -24.63
C ASP A 214 1.45 -11.96 -25.47
N THR A 215 2.77 -12.13 -25.57
CA THR A 215 3.61 -11.31 -26.47
C THR A 215 3.49 -11.75 -27.92
N ASP A 216 3.02 -12.97 -28.18
CA ASP A 216 2.74 -13.48 -29.52
C ASP A 216 1.35 -14.12 -29.56
N PRO A 217 0.28 -13.31 -29.53
CA PRO A 217 -1.08 -13.81 -29.49
C PRO A 217 -1.39 -14.57 -30.79
N ARG A 218 -2.08 -15.71 -30.66
CA ARG A 218 -2.52 -16.52 -31.82
C ARG A 218 -3.51 -15.76 -32.70
N ASP A 219 -4.41 -15.01 -32.07
CA ASP A 219 -5.37 -14.14 -32.73
C ASP A 219 -4.83 -12.69 -32.70
N LYS A 220 -4.39 -12.20 -33.86
CA LYS A 220 -3.80 -10.85 -33.98
C LYS A 220 -4.82 -9.73 -33.75
N ALA A 221 -6.09 -9.95 -34.07
CA ALA A 221 -7.14 -8.97 -33.79
C ALA A 221 -7.37 -8.84 -32.28
N ARG A 222 -7.42 -9.96 -31.55
CA ARG A 222 -7.47 -9.93 -30.07
C ARG A 222 -6.20 -9.34 -29.47
N GLY A 223 -5.04 -9.67 -30.01
CA GLY A 223 -3.77 -9.06 -29.62
C GLY A 223 -3.81 -7.53 -29.71
N LYS A 224 -4.38 -7.01 -30.79
CA LYS A 224 -4.52 -5.58 -31.02
C LYS A 224 -5.40 -4.92 -29.96
N ALA A 225 -6.56 -5.51 -29.67
CA ALA A 225 -7.45 -5.03 -28.61
C ALA A 225 -6.79 -5.06 -27.22
N VAL A 226 -6.02 -6.10 -26.91
CA VAL A 226 -5.25 -6.19 -25.64
C VAL A 226 -4.19 -5.08 -25.56
N LYS A 227 -3.48 -4.82 -26.66
CA LYS A 227 -2.48 -3.74 -26.72
C LYS A 227 -3.13 -2.37 -26.52
N GLU A 228 -4.23 -2.10 -27.21
CA GLU A 228 -4.99 -0.85 -27.10
C GLU A 228 -5.54 -0.66 -25.68
N TRP A 229 -6.09 -1.71 -25.07
CA TRP A 229 -6.55 -1.67 -23.69
C TRP A 229 -5.41 -1.38 -22.70
N ALA A 230 -4.27 -2.07 -22.84
CA ALA A 230 -3.11 -1.83 -21.99
C ALA A 230 -2.57 -0.40 -22.12
N GLN A 231 -2.57 0.18 -23.32
CA GLN A 231 -2.22 1.58 -23.54
C GLN A 231 -3.24 2.53 -22.92
N TYR A 232 -4.53 2.23 -23.03
CA TYR A 232 -5.60 3.02 -22.43
C TYR A 232 -5.51 3.07 -20.89
N LEU A 233 -5.19 1.95 -20.23
CA LEU A 233 -4.95 1.90 -18.78
C LEU A 233 -3.81 2.81 -18.30
N LEU A 234 -2.90 3.21 -19.20
CA LEU A 234 -1.81 4.15 -18.92
C LEU A 234 -2.19 5.61 -19.23
N THR A 235 -3.44 5.91 -19.54
CA THR A 235 -3.88 7.29 -19.81
C THR A 235 -4.44 7.95 -18.56
N GLU A 236 -4.33 9.29 -18.49
CA GLU A 236 -5.03 10.05 -17.45
C GLU A 236 -6.54 9.94 -17.59
N ASP A 237 -7.07 9.83 -18.81
CA ASP A 237 -8.51 9.68 -19.06
C ASP A 237 -9.06 8.41 -18.40
N CYS A 238 -8.32 7.31 -18.45
CA CYS A 238 -8.69 6.10 -17.72
C CYS A 238 -8.65 6.33 -16.20
N VAL A 239 -7.53 6.80 -15.66
CA VAL A 239 -7.35 6.82 -14.19
C VAL A 239 -8.15 7.93 -13.51
N ASN A 240 -8.19 9.12 -14.09
CA ASN A 240 -8.87 10.28 -13.54
C ASN A 240 -10.31 10.43 -14.05
N GLY A 241 -10.69 9.69 -15.09
CA GLY A 241 -12.06 9.58 -15.60
C GLY A 241 -12.68 8.23 -15.24
N ASP A 242 -12.64 7.27 -16.16
CA ASP A 242 -13.43 6.03 -16.13
C ASP A 242 -13.16 5.14 -14.90
N ALA A 243 -11.95 5.17 -14.37
CA ALA A 243 -11.51 4.39 -13.22
C ALA A 243 -11.32 5.24 -11.95
N LYS A 244 -11.78 6.49 -11.91
CA LYS A 244 -11.58 7.39 -10.76
C LYS A 244 -12.01 6.78 -9.42
N GLU A 245 -13.15 6.10 -9.41
CA GLU A 245 -13.72 5.49 -8.20
C GLU A 245 -12.92 4.26 -7.69
N THR A 246 -12.03 3.71 -8.52
CA THR A 246 -11.19 2.57 -8.13
C THR A 246 -10.07 2.95 -7.16
N GLY A 247 -9.73 4.24 -7.09
CA GLY A 247 -8.61 4.73 -6.31
C GLY A 247 -7.23 4.30 -6.83
N PHE A 248 -7.16 3.73 -8.04
CA PHE A 248 -5.89 3.51 -8.73
C PHE A 248 -5.22 4.83 -9.06
N ILE A 249 -3.90 4.77 -9.23
CA ILE A 249 -3.09 5.93 -9.55
C ILE A 249 -2.39 5.68 -10.88
N PHE A 250 -2.20 6.74 -11.64
CA PHE A 250 -1.55 6.67 -12.93
C PHE A 250 -0.04 6.42 -12.74
N LEU A 251 0.51 5.49 -13.52
CA LEU A 251 1.93 5.15 -13.47
C LEU A 251 2.75 6.26 -14.13
N THR A 252 3.77 6.77 -13.43
CA THR A 252 4.66 7.83 -13.96
C THR A 252 6.11 7.38 -14.04
N GLY A 253 6.92 8.08 -14.85
CA GLY A 253 8.37 7.92 -14.88
C GLY A 253 8.83 6.53 -15.33
N LYS A 254 9.92 6.03 -14.74
CA LYS A 254 10.59 4.77 -15.14
C LYS A 254 9.63 3.58 -15.19
N VAL A 255 8.71 3.48 -14.24
CA VAL A 255 7.74 2.38 -14.19
C VAL A 255 6.83 2.39 -15.41
N ARG A 256 6.31 3.58 -15.79
CA ARG A 256 5.51 3.72 -17.01
C ARG A 256 6.31 3.34 -18.25
N THR A 257 7.52 3.88 -18.41
CA THR A 257 8.38 3.58 -19.56
C THR A 257 8.61 2.07 -19.72
N THR A 258 8.92 1.37 -18.63
CA THR A 258 9.09 -0.09 -18.65
C THR A 258 7.80 -0.83 -19.02
N VAL A 259 6.64 -0.38 -18.56
CA VAL A 259 5.34 -0.99 -18.95
C VAL A 259 5.05 -0.76 -20.44
N GLU A 260 5.32 0.44 -20.97
CA GLU A 260 5.18 0.74 -22.40
C GLU A 260 6.09 -0.15 -23.25
N GLU A 261 7.31 -0.43 -22.81
CA GLU A 261 8.21 -1.40 -23.45
C GLU A 261 7.61 -2.81 -23.48
N PHE A 262 6.99 -3.29 -22.40
CA PHE A 262 6.32 -4.60 -22.37
C PHE A 262 5.15 -4.66 -23.34
N ILE A 263 4.30 -3.62 -23.37
CA ILE A 263 3.16 -3.52 -24.29
C ILE A 263 3.64 -3.53 -25.75
N ASN A 264 4.77 -2.89 -26.04
CA ASN A 264 5.37 -2.87 -27.37
C ASN A 264 5.94 -4.22 -27.82
N ARG A 265 6.13 -5.19 -26.91
CA ARG A 265 6.53 -6.56 -27.26
C ARG A 265 5.39 -7.41 -27.84
N ILE A 266 4.14 -6.95 -27.78
CA ILE A 266 3.00 -7.66 -28.39
C ILE A 266 3.15 -7.61 -29.92
N LYS A 267 3.34 -8.78 -30.54
CA LYS A 267 3.49 -8.99 -31.98
C LYS A 267 2.11 -9.11 -32.63
N LEU A 268 1.70 -8.05 -33.34
CA LEU A 268 0.43 -7.96 -34.06
C LEU A 268 0.63 -8.23 -35.55
#